data_AF-A0A8J4U882-F1
#
_entry.id   AF-A0A8J4U882-F1
#
_cell.length_a   1.000
_cell.length_b   1.000
_cell.length_c   1.000
_cell.angle_alpha   90.00
_cell.angle_beta   90.00
_cell.angle_gamma   90.00
#
_symmetry.space_group_name_H-M   'P 1'
#
loop_
_entity.id
_entity.type
_entity.pdbx_description
1 polymer ?
#
loop_
_entity_poly.entity_id
_entity_poly.type
_entity_poly.pdbx_seq_one_letter_code
_entity_poly.pdbx_strand_id
1 'polypeptide(L)' 'LTMFSSVKPFEGQQFAALKKQCQQNRTLFEDPLFPAQDSSTRATASAQSLGKGP' A
#
# COMPACT_ATOMS: atom_id res chain seq x y z
N LEU A 1 -20.23 7.27 24.97
CA LEU A 1 -18.77 7.37 24.82
C LEU A 1 -18.27 6.07 24.19
N THR A 2 -17.46 6.18 23.13
CA THR A 2 -16.62 5.19 22.42
C THR A 2 -17.09 3.72 22.36
N MET A 3 -17.23 3.12 21.19
CA MET A 3 -16.09 2.51 20.51
C MET A 3 -16.30 2.38 19.00
N PHE A 4 -15.27 2.77 18.25
CA PHE A 4 -15.05 2.27 16.91
C PHE A 4 -14.90 0.73 16.99
N SER A 5 -15.56 0.02 16.09
CA SER A 5 -15.37 -1.41 15.85
C SER A 5 -13.87 -1.76 15.89
N SER A 6 -13.49 -2.89 16.49
CA SER A 6 -12.12 -3.38 16.51
C SER A 6 -11.67 -3.70 15.08
N VAL A 7 -11.17 -2.69 14.38
CA VAL A 7 -10.67 -2.80 13.00
C VAL A 7 -9.41 -3.66 13.06
N LYS A 8 -9.45 -4.80 12.36
CA LYS A 8 -8.27 -5.64 12.21
C LYS A 8 -7.32 -4.98 11.21
N PRO A 9 -6.03 -4.85 11.53
CA PRO A 9 -5.05 -4.33 10.58
C PRO A 9 -4.97 -5.27 9.38
N PHE A 10 -4.93 -4.69 8.18
CA PHE A 10 -4.65 -5.44 6.96
C PHE A 10 -3.16 -5.75 6.90
N GLU A 11 -2.78 -7.01 6.72
CA GLU A 11 -1.38 -7.46 6.63
C GLU A 11 -0.49 -6.96 7.78
N GLY A 12 -1.05 -6.86 8.99
CA GLY A 12 -0.32 -6.38 10.17
C GLY A 12 0.03 -4.89 10.17
N GLN A 13 -0.46 -4.12 9.20
CA GLN A 13 -0.22 -2.69 9.08
C GLN A 13 -0.99 -1.89 10.13
N GLN A 14 -0.33 -1.62 11.26
CA GLN A 14 -0.88 -0.83 12.36
C GLN A 14 -0.63 0.66 12.13
N PHE A 15 -1.67 1.41 11.77
CA PHE A 15 -1.57 2.84 11.44
C PHE A 15 -0.79 3.67 12.46
N ALA A 16 -1.08 3.50 13.75
CA ALA A 16 -0.43 4.26 14.82
C ALA A 16 1.08 3.98 14.90
N ALA A 17 1.48 2.71 14.71
CA ALA A 17 2.89 2.32 14.72
C ALA A 17 3.63 2.88 13.50
N LEU A 18 3.05 2.75 12.31
CA LEU A 18 3.62 3.27 11.06
C LEU A 18 3.78 4.79 11.09
N LYS A 19 2.75 5.51 11.56
CA LYS A 19 2.80 6.97 11.71
C LYS A 19 3.91 7.41 12.66
N LYS A 20 4.03 6.75 13.83
CA LYS A 20 5.08 7.06 14.81
C LYS A 20 6.46 6.85 14.22
N GLN A 21 6.67 5.73 13.52
CA GLN A 21 7.96 5.42 12.88
C GLN A 21 8.35 6.45 11.84
N CYS A 22 7.43 6.85 10.96
CA CYS A 22 7.69 7.86 9.92
C CYS A 22 8.06 9.22 10.54
N GLN A 23 7.36 9.62 11.61
CA GLN A 23 7.68 10.86 12.34
C GLN A 23 9.05 10.80 13.02
N GLN A 24 9.41 9.67 13.63
CA GLN A 24 10.71 9.47 14.27
C GLN A 24 11.86 9.50 13.24
N ASN A 25 11.64 8.87 12.08
CA ASN A 25 12.64 8.78 11.02
C ASN A 25 12.68 10.04 10.14
N ARG A 26 11.72 10.96 10.29
CA ARG A 26 11.50 12.13 9.42
C ARG A 26 11.38 11.74 7.94
N THR A 27 10.72 10.62 7.66
CA THR A 27 10.45 10.15 6.31
C THR A 27 8.94 10.13 6.05
N LEU A 28 8.55 10.22 4.78
CA LEU A 28 7.17 9.93 4.37
C LEU A 28 7.00 8.41 4.26
N PHE A 29 5.76 7.95 4.46
CA PHE A 29 5.42 6.54 4.30
C PHE A 29 5.26 6.22 2.82
N GLU A 30 5.90 5.14 2.37
CA GLU A 30 5.64 4.51 1.09
C GLU A 30 5.02 3.14 1.38
N ASP A 31 3.87 2.85 0.78
CA ASP A 31 3.18 1.58 1.01
C ASP A 31 3.90 0.45 0.26
N PRO A 32 4.49 -0.54 0.97
CA PRO A 32 5.20 -1.63 0.33
C PRO A 32 4.26 -2.63 -0.36
N LEU A 33 2.99 -2.70 0.04
CA LEU A 33 2.00 -3.60 -0.54
C LEU A 33 1.25 -2.98 -1.71
N PHE A 34 1.26 -1.64 -1.79
CA PHE A 34 0.63 -0.89 -2.87
C PHE A 34 1.53 0.26 -3.34
N PRO A 35 2.64 -0.06 -4.03
CA PRO A 35 3.61 0.95 -4.46
C PRO A 35 2.99 1.89 -5.50
N ALA A 36 3.49 3.12 -5.63
CA ALA A 36 3.03 4.09 -6.62
C ALA A 36 3.54 3.79 -8.04
N GLN A 37 3.23 2.60 -8.55
CA GLN A 37 3.60 2.10 -9.88
C GLN A 37 2.35 1.86 -10.73
N ASP A 38 2.50 1.84 -12.07
CA ASP A 38 1.41 1.63 -13.02
C ASP A 38 0.63 0.33 -12.79
N SER A 39 1.29 -0.69 -12.21
CA SER A 39 0.69 -1.96 -11.81
C SER A 39 -0.36 -1.79 -10.72
N SER A 40 -0.21 -0.79 -9.85
CA SER A 40 -1.12 -0.52 -8.75
C SER A 40 -2.36 0.24 -9.22
N THR A 41 -2.24 1.01 -10.30
CA THR A 41 -3.31 1.87 -10.82
C THR A 41 -4.38 1.13 -11.65
N ARG A 42 -4.08 -0.08 -12.15
CA ARG A 42 -4.90 -0.74 -13.18
C ARG A 42 -5.75 -1.88 -12.63
N ALA A 43 -7.07 -1.66 -12.54
CA ALA A 43 -8.09 -2.71 -12.37
C ALA A 43 -8.65 -3.19 -13.72
N THR A 44 -7.80 -3.58 -14.68
CA THR A 44 -8.26 -4.19 -15.93
C THR A 44 -7.57 -5.53 -16.18
N ALA A 45 -8.40 -6.55 -16.38
CA ALA A 45 -7.98 -7.88 -16.79
C ALA A 45 -7.16 -7.80 -18.10
N SER A 46 -6.04 -8.54 -18.13
CA SER A 46 -5.25 -8.90 -19.31
C SER A 46 -4.82 -7.77 -20.25
N ALA A 47 -3.55 -7.36 -20.14
CA ALA A 47 -2.81 -6.83 -21.28
C ALA A 47 -1.29 -7.01 -21.09
N GLN A 48 -0.81 -8.25 -21.03
CA GLN A 48 0.54 -8.54 -21.50
C GLN A 48 0.45 -8.84 -23.00
N SER A 49 0.38 -7.79 -23.82
CA SER A 49 0.60 -7.92 -25.26
C SER A 49 2.10 -7.91 -25.51
N LEU A 50 2.62 -9.11 -25.75
CA LEU A 50 3.63 -9.47 -26.75
C LEU A 50 4.44 -8.31 -27.34
N GLY A 51 5.72 -8.26 -26.97
CA GLY A 51 6.69 -7.32 -27.53
C GLY A 51 8.11 -7.86 -27.46
N LYS A 52 8.39 -8.95 -28.20
CA LYS A 52 9.73 -9.20 -28.73
C LYS A 52 9.60 -9.57 -30.20
N GLY A 53 9.79 -8.57 -31.05
CA GLY A 53 10.12 -8.82 -32.45
C GLY A 53 11.55 -9.39 -32.56
N PRO A 54 11.88 -10.05 -33.68
CA PRO A 54 13.25 -10.42 -34.00
C PRO A 54 14.14 -9.19 -34.20
#